data_AF-A0A927X461-F1
#
_entry.id   AF-A0A927X461-F1
#
_cell.length_a   1.000
_cell.length_b   1.000
_cell.length_c   1.000
_cell.angle_alpha   90.00
_cell.angle_beta   90.00
_cell.angle_gamma   90.00
#
_symmetry.space_group_name_H-M   'P 1'
#
loop_
_entity.id
_entity.type
_entity.pdbx_description
1 polymer ?
#
loop_
_entity_poly.entity_id
_entity_poly.type
_entity_poly.pdbx_seq_one_letter_code
_entity_poly.pdbx_strand_id
1 'polypeptide(L)'
;MKKALTILLAALLLTGCGAKQQNNDTEINNETPTEQQTETVETVTPVENVDATVSAVENSSLRDTFTFNGVEYDTSVSKRDLSASYDEITGTVTFSGNAVNTSGNGITVTENTVKITSAGTYVLSGDGNGTVLIEADSDSKVQLILNNLTLTASDNAAILVGQADKVFITLADNTVNTISDGSSYSVSYDESEVDGAIFSKDDLTINGTGTLIVNGNYKHGIVCKDELTLAGATVKVTAVKTAVNVNDALKLVNATVTAKAGTDGIKADNDEDNTKGFIYVNSSTITVQAGDKGIQSTQAIIIDSGVITLTVTEDGLHSDNVIVINGGEISIKAGDDAIHADHTLEINDGTIVINSAEGLEATVVTINGGDITVNASDDGINAAQKVNGITPTITINDGELTVNMGQGDTDALDSNGNLIINGGYIVISAQSPFDYDGQGQLNGGTVIVNGTQITQLTNQFGGGGMGPGGQPGGWGNQGGNPGGGRPGW
;
A
#
# COMPACT_ATOMS: atom_id res chain seq x y z
N MET A 1 61.80 -32.97 3.15
CA MET A 1 61.70 -34.26 3.88
C MET A 1 60.56 -35.10 3.28
N LYS A 2 60.57 -36.42 3.49
CA LYS A 2 59.48 -37.43 3.28
C LYS A 2 58.05 -36.84 3.38
N LYS A 3 56.96 -37.29 2.75
CA LYS A 3 56.52 -38.40 1.84
C LYS A 3 55.09 -38.01 1.35
N ALA A 4 54.39 -38.56 0.34
CA ALA A 4 54.68 -39.51 -0.75
C ALA A 4 53.55 -39.45 -1.84
N LEU A 5 53.72 -40.19 -2.94
CA LEU A 5 52.77 -40.52 -4.01
C LEU A 5 51.72 -41.58 -3.59
N THR A 6 50.50 -41.55 -4.15
CA THR A 6 49.79 -42.73 -4.75
C THR A 6 48.69 -42.26 -5.72
N ILE A 7 48.76 -42.69 -6.98
CA ILE A 7 47.67 -42.68 -7.95
C ILE A 7 47.11 -44.11 -8.03
N LEU A 8 45.80 -44.29 -8.17
CA LEU A 8 45.25 -45.56 -8.66
C LEU A 8 44.16 -45.31 -9.72
N LEU A 9 44.34 -45.97 -10.86
CA LEU A 9 43.45 -45.95 -12.02
C LEU A 9 42.94 -47.39 -12.23
N ALA A 10 41.65 -47.57 -12.46
CA ALA A 10 41.07 -48.82 -12.95
C ALA A 10 39.85 -48.52 -13.83
N ALA A 11 39.67 -49.28 -14.91
CA ALA A 11 38.67 -49.04 -15.95
C ALA A 11 38.19 -50.38 -16.54
N LEU A 12 37.24 -50.31 -17.51
CA LEU A 12 36.63 -51.41 -18.30
C LEU A 12 35.57 -52.25 -17.52
N LEU A 13 34.48 -52.79 -18.11
CA LEU A 13 33.96 -52.77 -19.50
C LEU A 13 32.43 -53.06 -19.57
N LEU A 14 31.84 -52.96 -20.77
CA LEU A 14 30.41 -53.09 -21.14
C LEU A 14 29.83 -54.52 -21.10
N THR A 15 28.49 -54.62 -20.98
CA THR A 15 27.52 -55.31 -21.89
C THR A 15 26.09 -54.85 -21.52
N GLY A 16 25.02 -54.86 -22.34
CA GLY A 16 24.82 -55.23 -23.76
C GLY A 16 23.35 -55.67 -24.04
N CYS A 17 22.83 -55.42 -25.26
CA CYS A 17 21.50 -55.79 -25.82
C CYS A 17 20.21 -55.08 -25.31
N GLY A 18 19.23 -54.72 -26.17
CA GLY A 18 19.25 -54.64 -27.65
C GLY A 18 17.87 -54.61 -28.38
N ALA A 19 17.80 -53.82 -29.48
CA ALA A 19 16.90 -53.90 -30.65
C ALA A 19 15.36 -53.67 -30.46
N LYS A 20 14.55 -53.27 -31.48
CA LYS A 20 14.72 -53.36 -32.96
C LYS A 20 13.94 -52.27 -33.75
N GLN A 21 14.28 -52.11 -35.04
CA GLN A 21 13.76 -51.13 -36.02
C GLN A 21 12.47 -51.60 -36.75
N GLN A 22 11.81 -50.71 -37.53
CA GLN A 22 11.86 -50.81 -39.02
C GLN A 22 11.37 -49.54 -39.78
N ASN A 23 11.80 -49.44 -41.04
CA ASN A 23 11.70 -48.28 -41.95
C ASN A 23 10.53 -48.41 -42.96
N ASN A 24 10.35 -47.37 -43.79
CA ASN A 24 10.27 -47.57 -45.26
C ASN A 24 10.69 -46.32 -46.05
N ASP A 25 11.37 -46.53 -47.17
CA ASP A 25 11.81 -45.52 -48.16
C ASP A 25 10.62 -45.07 -49.05
N THR A 26 10.64 -44.10 -49.99
CA THR A 26 11.65 -43.54 -50.95
C THR A 26 11.11 -42.13 -51.36
N GLU A 27 11.75 -41.19 -52.06
CA GLU A 27 12.64 -41.22 -53.23
C GLU A 27 13.44 -39.89 -53.37
N ILE A 28 14.49 -39.86 -54.20
CA ILE A 28 15.48 -38.77 -54.30
C ILE A 28 15.25 -37.92 -55.57
N ASN A 29 15.44 -36.60 -55.48
CA ASN A 29 16.01 -35.81 -56.59
C ASN A 29 16.89 -34.66 -56.05
N ASN A 30 18.03 -34.44 -56.71
CA ASN A 30 19.04 -33.43 -56.37
C ASN A 30 18.66 -32.04 -56.90
N GLU A 31 18.90 -30.99 -56.11
CA GLU A 31 19.70 -29.83 -56.53
C GLU A 31 20.17 -29.02 -55.30
N THR A 32 21.28 -28.28 -55.43
CA THR A 32 22.05 -27.68 -54.32
C THR A 32 21.78 -26.18 -54.16
N PRO A 33 21.85 -25.64 -52.93
CA PRO A 33 22.38 -24.28 -52.76
C PRO A 33 23.40 -24.13 -51.61
N THR A 34 24.60 -23.66 -52.00
CA THR A 34 25.52 -22.70 -51.35
C THR A 34 25.51 -22.44 -49.83
N GLU A 35 26.68 -22.72 -49.25
CA GLU A 35 27.49 -21.92 -48.30
C GLU A 35 26.81 -20.97 -47.29
N GLN A 36 27.05 -21.26 -46.01
CA GLN A 36 26.63 -20.48 -44.85
C GLN A 36 27.79 -19.58 -44.38
N GLN A 37 27.62 -18.25 -44.43
CA GLN A 37 28.67 -17.30 -44.05
C GLN A 37 28.92 -17.27 -42.54
N THR A 38 30.19 -17.07 -42.18
CA THR A 38 30.67 -16.86 -40.81
C THR A 38 31.20 -15.44 -40.72
N GLU A 39 30.60 -14.57 -39.90
CA GLU A 39 31.10 -13.20 -39.72
C GLU A 39 32.06 -13.08 -38.53
N THR A 40 32.98 -12.13 -38.68
CA THR A 40 34.19 -11.97 -37.86
C THR A 40 34.00 -11.07 -36.65
N VAL A 41 34.78 -11.34 -35.61
CA VAL A 41 34.87 -10.53 -34.38
C VAL A 41 35.50 -9.17 -34.66
N GLU A 42 34.74 -8.09 -34.43
CA GLU A 42 35.30 -6.74 -34.27
C GLU A 42 35.55 -6.41 -32.80
N THR A 43 36.67 -5.74 -32.53
CA THR A 43 37.06 -5.28 -31.20
C THR A 43 36.39 -3.95 -30.86
N VAL A 44 35.48 -3.97 -29.87
CA VAL A 44 34.77 -2.77 -29.40
C VAL A 44 35.69 -1.92 -28.51
N THR A 45 35.85 -0.64 -28.85
CA THR A 45 36.51 0.38 -28.02
C THR A 45 35.63 0.82 -26.84
N PRO A 46 36.21 1.27 -25.71
CA PRO A 46 35.40 1.72 -24.56
C PRO A 46 34.57 2.95 -24.94
N VAL A 47 33.25 2.88 -24.72
CA VAL A 47 32.37 4.04 -24.86
C VAL A 47 32.42 4.84 -23.55
N GLU A 48 32.64 6.15 -23.68
CA GLU A 48 32.72 7.04 -22.52
C GLU A 48 31.35 7.22 -21.84
N ASN A 49 31.45 7.49 -20.53
CA ASN A 49 30.40 7.80 -19.58
C ASN A 49 29.10 8.40 -20.18
N VAL A 50 28.03 7.60 -20.24
CA VAL A 50 26.68 8.14 -20.44
C VAL A 50 26.27 8.80 -19.13
N ASP A 51 26.21 10.12 -19.14
CA ASP A 51 25.76 10.94 -18.02
C ASP A 51 24.38 10.45 -17.56
N ALA A 52 24.25 10.16 -16.27
CA ALA A 52 23.03 9.61 -15.69
C ALA A 52 22.02 10.74 -15.48
N THR A 53 21.47 11.25 -16.58
CA THR A 53 20.26 12.07 -16.54
C THR A 53 19.10 11.19 -16.12
N VAL A 54 18.94 11.02 -14.81
CA VAL A 54 17.63 10.84 -14.20
C VAL A 54 16.84 12.09 -14.60
N SER A 55 16.12 11.98 -15.71
CA SER A 55 15.21 13.03 -16.14
C SER A 55 14.29 13.32 -14.97
N ALA A 56 14.33 14.55 -14.47
CA ALA A 56 13.33 15.01 -13.53
C ALA A 56 11.97 14.72 -14.18
N VAL A 57 11.15 13.91 -13.51
CA VAL A 57 9.73 13.79 -13.84
C VAL A 57 9.22 15.22 -13.83
N GLU A 58 8.71 15.70 -14.97
CA GLU A 58 8.16 17.06 -15.00
C GLU A 58 7.08 17.14 -13.93
N ASN A 59 7.12 18.23 -13.16
CA ASN A 59 6.21 18.49 -12.05
C ASN A 59 4.79 18.76 -12.59
N SER A 60 4.13 17.71 -13.10
CA SER A 60 2.69 17.66 -13.33
C SER A 60 2.04 17.98 -11.99
N SER A 61 1.40 19.15 -11.93
CA SER A 61 1.11 19.88 -10.70
C SER A 61 0.67 18.97 -9.55
N LEU A 62 1.54 18.81 -8.55
CA LEU A 62 1.15 18.27 -7.26
C LEU A 62 -0.08 19.04 -6.77
N ARG A 63 -1.04 18.31 -6.21
CA ARG A 63 -2.24 18.88 -5.62
C ARG A 63 -1.86 19.66 -4.36
N ASP A 64 -2.15 20.96 -4.32
CA ASP A 64 -1.95 21.76 -3.11
C ASP A 64 -3.03 21.43 -2.06
N THR A 65 -4.30 21.32 -2.46
CA THR A 65 -5.40 20.94 -1.55
C THR A 65 -6.41 19.97 -2.19
N PHE A 66 -7.03 19.15 -1.35
CA PHE A 66 -8.26 18.40 -1.67
C PHE A 66 -9.41 18.93 -0.82
N THR A 67 -10.63 18.98 -1.36
CA THR A 67 -11.81 19.45 -0.63
C THR A 67 -12.94 18.43 -0.71
N PHE A 68 -13.44 18.00 0.45
CA PHE A 68 -14.61 17.12 0.55
C PHE A 68 -15.59 17.70 1.58
N ASN A 69 -16.88 17.81 1.24
CA ASN A 69 -17.93 18.37 2.10
C ASN A 69 -17.60 19.74 2.76
N GLY A 70 -16.69 20.52 2.16
CA GLY A 70 -16.24 21.82 2.67
C GLY A 70 -15.08 21.76 3.68
N VAL A 71 -14.58 20.57 4.00
CA VAL A 71 -13.28 20.35 4.67
C VAL A 71 -12.18 20.42 3.62
N GLU A 72 -11.09 21.15 3.91
CA GLU A 72 -9.91 21.25 3.06
C GLU A 72 -8.74 20.49 3.70
N TYR A 73 -8.16 19.55 2.96
CA TYR A 73 -6.98 18.78 3.31
C TYR A 73 -5.78 19.37 2.56
N ASP A 74 -4.74 19.78 3.29
CA ASP A 74 -3.50 20.30 2.70
C ASP A 74 -2.65 19.14 2.16
N THR A 75 -2.80 18.80 0.88
CA THR A 75 -2.01 17.77 0.19
C THR A 75 -0.66 18.29 -0.30
N SER A 76 -0.33 19.57 -0.08
CA SER A 76 0.89 20.19 -0.58
C SER A 76 2.13 19.56 0.05
N VAL A 77 3.20 19.49 -0.73
CA VAL A 77 4.52 19.02 -0.28
C VAL A 77 5.54 20.09 -0.63
N SER A 78 6.34 20.52 0.35
CA SER A 78 7.24 21.65 0.14
C SER A 78 8.43 21.25 -0.72
N LYS A 79 9.02 22.26 -1.39
CA LYS A 79 10.29 22.10 -2.11
C LYS A 79 11.44 21.62 -1.23
N ARG A 80 11.34 21.79 0.11
CA ARG A 80 12.36 21.30 1.04
C ARG A 80 12.21 19.81 1.27
N ASP A 81 10.97 19.32 1.38
CA ASP A 81 10.68 17.91 1.61
C ASP A 81 11.08 17.07 0.40
N LEU A 82 10.81 17.58 -0.81
CA LEU A 82 11.26 16.98 -2.09
C LEU A 82 12.79 17.02 -2.29
N SER A 83 13.54 17.83 -1.52
CA SER A 83 14.97 18.03 -1.76
C SER A 83 15.85 17.24 -0.80
N ALA A 84 16.54 16.25 -1.35
CA ALA A 84 17.66 15.55 -0.70
C ALA A 84 18.93 16.41 -0.55
N SER A 85 18.92 17.68 -1.01
CA SER A 85 20.03 18.60 -0.75
C SER A 85 20.18 18.87 0.75
N TYR A 86 21.39 19.24 1.16
CA TYR A 86 21.70 19.63 2.52
C TYR A 86 22.73 20.76 2.54
N ASP A 87 22.72 21.53 3.63
CA ASP A 87 23.61 22.65 3.87
C ASP A 87 24.98 22.18 4.39
N GLU A 88 25.82 23.10 4.88
CA GLU A 88 27.09 22.72 5.50
C GLU A 88 26.89 21.77 6.70
N ILE A 89 27.72 20.73 6.77
CA ILE A 89 27.64 19.70 7.82
C ILE A 89 27.95 20.33 9.19
N THR A 90 26.94 20.41 10.05
CA THR A 90 27.02 20.92 11.42
C THR A 90 27.73 19.95 12.35
N GLY A 91 27.61 18.63 12.08
CA GLY A 91 28.36 17.61 12.78
C GLY A 91 28.25 16.21 12.17
N THR A 92 29.05 15.29 12.70
CA THR A 92 29.10 13.89 12.27
C THR A 92 28.96 12.96 13.46
N VAL A 93 28.30 11.82 13.25
CA VAL A 93 28.19 10.72 14.22
C VAL A 93 28.56 9.43 13.48
N THR A 94 29.59 8.74 13.95
CA THR A 94 30.02 7.45 13.41
C THR A 94 30.01 6.41 14.52
N PHE A 95 29.12 5.42 14.38
CA PHE A 95 29.01 4.29 15.27
C PHE A 95 30.04 3.20 14.91
N SER A 96 30.52 2.48 15.91
CA SER A 96 31.49 1.39 15.75
C SER A 96 31.31 0.38 16.88
N GLY A 97 30.22 -0.38 16.81
CA GLY A 97 29.72 -1.22 17.90
C GLY A 97 29.24 -0.36 19.06
N ASN A 98 29.89 -0.49 20.22
CA ASN A 98 29.56 0.29 21.42
C ASN A 98 30.30 1.64 21.49
N ALA A 99 31.14 1.96 20.50
CA ALA A 99 31.85 3.24 20.42
C ALA A 99 31.09 4.21 19.50
N VAL A 100 31.01 5.47 19.90
CA VAL A 100 30.47 6.57 19.09
C VAL A 100 31.54 7.63 18.95
N ASN A 101 31.93 7.93 17.71
CA ASN A 101 32.83 9.05 17.40
C ASN A 101 31.99 10.22 16.89
N THR A 102 32.20 11.41 17.45
CA THR A 102 31.45 12.61 17.07
C THR A 102 32.38 13.76 16.66
N SER A 103 31.88 14.64 15.79
CA SER A 103 32.53 15.92 15.48
C SER A 103 31.47 17.00 15.22
N GLY A 104 31.82 18.27 15.37
CA GLY A 104 30.89 19.40 15.21
C GLY A 104 30.18 19.80 16.50
N ASN A 105 29.10 20.57 16.35
CA ASN A 105 28.39 21.22 17.46
C ASN A 105 26.97 20.66 17.66
N GLY A 106 26.39 20.88 18.86
CA GLY A 106 25.01 20.48 19.17
C GLY A 106 24.81 18.98 19.46
N ILE A 107 25.88 18.17 19.40
CA ILE A 107 25.87 16.73 19.71
C ILE A 107 26.40 16.50 21.13
N THR A 108 25.68 15.72 21.92
CA THR A 108 26.16 15.16 23.19
C THR A 108 25.98 13.64 23.19
N VAL A 109 26.86 12.91 23.88
CA VAL A 109 26.76 11.44 24.01
C VAL A 109 26.78 11.08 25.48
N THR A 110 25.73 10.40 25.94
CA THR A 110 25.59 9.90 27.31
C THR A 110 25.17 8.45 27.24
N GLU A 111 26.00 7.56 27.77
CA GLU A 111 25.83 6.10 27.63
C GLU A 111 25.67 5.71 26.16
N ASN A 112 24.58 5.02 25.79
CA ASN A 112 24.28 4.65 24.39
C ASN A 112 23.36 5.67 23.68
N THR A 113 23.15 6.86 24.25
CA THR A 113 22.29 7.91 23.65
C THR A 113 23.10 9.03 23.04
N VAL A 114 22.87 9.30 21.76
CA VAL A 114 23.38 10.47 21.03
C VAL A 114 22.28 11.52 20.99
N LYS A 115 22.41 12.60 21.77
CA LYS A 115 21.42 13.69 21.80
C LYS A 115 21.86 14.85 20.91
N ILE A 116 21.04 15.19 19.92
CA ILE A 116 21.17 16.35 19.02
C ILE A 116 20.27 17.47 19.55
N THR A 117 20.83 18.67 19.72
CA THR A 117 20.22 19.77 20.49
C THR A 117 20.16 21.11 19.76
N SER A 118 20.35 21.11 18.44
CA SER A 118 20.42 22.35 17.65
C SER A 118 19.99 22.10 16.21
N ALA A 119 19.43 23.12 15.57
CA ALA A 119 19.22 23.13 14.12
C ALA A 119 20.54 22.86 13.37
N GLY A 120 20.46 22.14 12.24
CA GLY A 120 21.63 21.84 11.42
C GLY A 120 21.57 20.52 10.67
N THR A 121 22.65 20.25 9.93
CA THR A 121 22.83 19.02 9.13
C THR A 121 23.82 18.08 9.82
N TYR A 122 23.41 16.84 10.07
CA TYR A 122 24.16 15.84 10.82
C TYR A 122 24.33 14.56 9.98
N VAL A 123 25.57 14.14 9.73
CA VAL A 123 25.84 12.88 8.99
C VAL A 123 26.01 11.72 9.96
N LEU A 124 25.14 10.71 9.84
CA LEU A 124 25.12 9.51 10.69
C LEU A 124 25.55 8.28 9.87
N SER A 125 26.44 7.45 10.44
CA SER A 125 27.09 6.35 9.71
C SER A 125 27.59 5.23 10.62
N GLY A 126 27.84 4.05 10.04
CA GLY A 126 28.44 2.89 10.72
C GLY A 126 27.44 2.04 11.50
N ASP A 127 27.94 1.02 12.20
CA ASP A 127 27.11 0.05 12.92
C ASP A 127 27.15 0.32 14.43
N GLY A 128 25.99 0.39 15.10
CA GLY A 128 25.89 0.76 16.51
C GLY A 128 24.70 0.19 17.26
N ASN A 129 24.81 0.23 18.60
CA ASN A 129 23.68 0.03 19.50
C ASN A 129 23.41 1.31 20.29
N GLY A 130 22.16 1.77 20.30
CA GLY A 130 21.78 3.01 20.97
C GLY A 130 20.62 3.77 20.33
N THR A 131 20.33 4.94 20.88
CA THR A 131 19.25 5.85 20.45
C THR A 131 19.85 7.18 19.98
N VAL A 132 19.40 7.67 18.83
CA VAL A 132 19.59 9.07 18.41
C VAL A 132 18.36 9.86 18.85
N LEU A 133 18.56 10.79 19.79
CA LEU A 133 17.51 11.64 20.36
C LEU A 133 17.62 13.06 19.79
N ILE A 134 16.55 13.56 19.18
CA ILE A 134 16.47 14.91 18.61
C ILE A 134 15.60 15.76 19.53
N GLU A 135 16.20 16.84 20.04
CA GLU A 135 15.71 17.65 21.14
C GLU A 135 16.22 19.07 20.97
N ALA A 136 15.76 19.71 19.90
CA ALA A 136 16.10 21.08 19.52
C ALA A 136 15.00 22.05 19.98
N ASP A 137 15.21 23.35 19.75
CA ASP A 137 14.16 24.34 19.95
C ASP A 137 12.97 24.06 19.01
N SER A 138 11.75 24.42 19.42
CA SER A 138 10.52 24.09 18.67
C SER A 138 10.36 24.84 17.34
N ASP A 139 11.29 25.74 17.00
CA ASP A 139 11.41 26.43 15.70
C ASP A 139 12.63 25.93 14.88
N SER A 140 13.35 24.92 15.38
CA SER A 140 14.57 24.39 14.76
C SER A 140 14.30 23.24 13.79
N LYS A 141 14.87 23.34 12.59
CA LYS A 141 14.91 22.25 11.60
C LYS A 141 16.20 21.45 11.72
N VAL A 142 16.08 20.13 11.83
CA VAL A 142 17.21 19.20 11.96
C VAL A 142 17.22 18.23 10.77
N GLN A 143 18.35 18.11 10.08
CA GLN A 143 18.51 17.17 8.97
C GLN A 143 19.54 16.10 9.33
N LEU A 144 19.12 14.83 9.31
CA LEU A 144 19.94 13.64 9.50
C LEU A 144 20.24 13.04 8.13
N ILE A 145 21.50 13.03 7.71
CA ILE A 145 21.96 12.32 6.52
C ILE A 145 22.36 10.90 6.94
N LEU A 146 21.56 9.90 6.58
CA LEU A 146 21.87 8.50 6.87
C LEU A 146 22.75 7.96 5.75
N ASN A 147 24.00 7.59 6.10
CA ASN A 147 25.01 7.13 5.17
C ASN A 147 25.61 5.79 5.66
N ASN A 148 24.98 4.70 5.23
CA ASN A 148 25.30 3.33 5.66
C ASN A 148 25.29 3.21 7.19
N LEU A 149 24.20 3.66 7.81
CA LEU A 149 23.93 3.52 9.23
C LEU A 149 23.20 2.20 9.51
N THR A 150 23.73 1.37 10.40
CA THR A 150 22.99 0.28 11.07
C THR A 150 22.85 0.65 12.54
N LEU A 151 21.64 0.96 13.02
CA LEU A 151 21.40 1.32 14.41
C LEU A 151 20.32 0.45 15.04
N THR A 152 20.67 -0.21 16.14
CA THR A 152 19.73 -0.99 16.95
C THR A 152 19.64 -0.43 18.36
N ALA A 153 18.48 0.05 18.80
CA ALA A 153 18.21 0.27 20.22
C ALA A 153 17.72 -1.04 20.85
N SER A 154 18.19 -1.38 22.05
CA SER A 154 17.83 -2.65 22.71
C SER A 154 16.47 -2.64 23.42
N ASP A 155 16.01 -1.46 23.80
CA ASP A 155 14.93 -1.27 24.78
C ASP A 155 14.27 0.13 24.68
N ASN A 156 14.39 0.76 23.51
CA ASN A 156 13.78 2.05 23.16
C ASN A 156 13.71 2.17 21.62
N ALA A 157 13.18 3.27 21.11
CA ALA A 157 13.33 3.67 19.71
C ALA A 157 14.81 3.93 19.36
N ALA A 158 15.21 3.65 18.12
CA ALA A 158 16.56 3.91 17.64
C ALA A 158 16.73 5.34 17.09
N ILE A 159 15.67 5.91 16.52
CA ILE A 159 15.57 7.36 16.27
C ILE A 159 14.33 7.87 16.99
N LEU A 160 14.52 8.86 17.86
CA LEU A 160 13.49 9.47 18.69
C LEU A 160 13.54 10.99 18.53
N VAL A 161 12.52 11.59 17.92
CA VAL A 161 12.34 13.05 17.91
C VAL A 161 11.42 13.41 19.08
N GLY A 162 11.98 14.09 20.07
CA GLY A 162 11.26 14.59 21.25
C GLY A 162 10.77 16.03 21.08
N GLN A 163 11.53 16.85 20.35
CA GLN A 163 11.15 18.22 19.97
C GLN A 163 12.01 18.76 18.79
N ALA A 164 11.34 19.33 17.79
CA ALA A 164 11.86 20.14 16.69
C ALA A 164 10.70 20.93 16.01
N ASP A 165 10.98 21.76 15.00
CA ASP A 165 9.94 22.26 14.07
C ASP A 165 9.64 21.23 12.97
N LYS A 166 10.70 20.64 12.41
CA LYS A 166 10.62 19.53 11.44
C LYS A 166 11.94 18.78 11.39
N VAL A 167 11.89 17.45 11.35
CA VAL A 167 13.07 16.60 11.14
C VAL A 167 13.09 16.03 9.72
N PHE A 168 14.24 16.08 9.08
CA PHE A 168 14.48 15.50 7.76
C PHE A 168 15.44 14.32 7.90
N ILE A 169 15.03 13.12 7.49
CA ILE A 169 15.87 11.94 7.34
C ILE A 169 16.19 11.80 5.85
N THR A 170 17.37 12.25 5.44
CA THR A 170 17.84 12.14 4.07
C THR A 170 18.68 10.88 3.90
N LEU A 171 18.21 9.97 3.05
CA LEU A 171 18.86 8.72 2.72
C LEU A 171 19.92 8.99 1.66
N ALA A 172 21.20 8.88 2.03
CA ALA A 172 22.30 9.16 1.12
C ALA A 172 22.26 8.20 -0.08
N ASP A 173 22.57 8.74 -1.27
CA ASP A 173 22.50 8.00 -2.52
C ASP A 173 23.39 6.75 -2.51
N ASN A 174 22.91 5.67 -3.13
CA ASN A 174 23.55 4.35 -3.15
C ASN A 174 23.85 3.73 -1.76
N THR A 175 23.18 4.18 -0.68
CA THR A 175 23.33 3.59 0.66
C THR A 175 22.13 2.75 1.09
N VAL A 176 22.38 1.80 2.01
CA VAL A 176 21.33 1.07 2.72
C VAL A 176 21.49 1.37 4.21
N ASN A 177 20.43 1.88 4.83
CA ASN A 177 20.39 2.27 6.23
C ASN A 177 19.38 1.37 6.95
N THR A 178 19.75 0.81 8.10
CA THR A 178 18.90 -0.10 8.87
C THR A 178 18.69 0.44 10.27
N ILE A 179 17.43 0.63 10.64
CA ILE A 179 16.99 1.08 11.97
C ILE A 179 16.19 -0.05 12.62
N SER A 180 16.42 -0.31 13.90
CA SER A 180 15.74 -1.37 14.66
C SER A 180 15.56 -0.96 16.11
N ASP A 181 14.39 -1.20 16.69
CA ASP A 181 14.20 -1.13 18.14
C ASP A 181 14.35 -2.51 18.80
N GLY A 182 14.13 -2.52 20.12
CA GLY A 182 14.05 -3.72 20.94
C GLY A 182 12.64 -4.33 20.92
N SER A 183 12.49 -5.54 21.46
CA SER A 183 11.18 -6.19 21.60
C SER A 183 10.34 -5.70 22.79
N SER A 184 10.85 -4.75 23.58
CA SER A 184 10.23 -4.25 24.81
C SER A 184 10.88 -2.94 25.22
N TYR A 185 10.10 -1.92 25.57
CA TYR A 185 10.66 -0.63 25.95
C TYR A 185 10.78 -0.52 27.48
N SER A 186 11.91 -0.01 27.96
CA SER A 186 12.25 0.07 29.40
C SER A 186 11.98 1.45 30.02
N VAL A 187 11.80 2.48 29.18
CA VAL A 187 11.66 3.89 29.57
C VAL A 187 10.53 4.54 28.76
N SER A 188 9.69 5.36 29.39
CA SER A 188 8.78 6.27 28.68
C SER A 188 9.46 7.63 28.45
N TYR A 189 9.11 8.31 27.36
CA TYR A 189 9.71 9.60 27.01
C TYR A 189 8.72 10.72 27.24
N ASP A 190 8.99 11.65 28.17
CA ASP A 190 8.17 12.86 28.35
C ASP A 190 6.65 12.55 28.46
N GLU A 191 6.32 11.57 29.31
CA GLU A 191 4.98 10.97 29.49
C GLU A 191 4.35 10.32 28.23
N SER A 192 4.96 10.49 27.05
CA SER A 192 4.55 9.94 25.76
C SER A 192 4.87 8.45 25.67
N GLU A 193 3.94 7.69 25.09
CA GLU A 193 4.14 6.29 24.75
C GLU A 193 4.97 6.19 23.46
N VAL A 194 6.28 6.01 23.60
CA VAL A 194 7.17 5.71 22.46
C VAL A 194 6.96 4.25 22.07
N ASP A 195 6.56 4.02 20.82
CA ASP A 195 6.09 2.72 20.35
C ASP A 195 6.53 2.36 18.92
N GLY A 196 7.44 3.13 18.33
CA GLY A 196 8.00 2.90 16.99
C GLY A 196 9.53 2.94 16.93
N ALA A 197 10.14 2.10 16.10
CA ALA A 197 11.59 2.06 15.93
C ALA A 197 12.20 3.37 15.41
N ILE A 198 11.43 4.09 14.58
CA ILE A 198 11.52 5.54 14.41
C ILE A 198 10.27 6.13 15.05
N PHE A 199 10.42 7.05 15.98
CA PHE A 199 9.31 7.77 16.61
C PHE A 199 9.54 9.28 16.54
N SER A 200 8.51 10.03 16.14
CA SER A 200 8.55 11.49 16.09
C SER A 200 7.33 12.10 16.78
N LYS A 201 7.56 13.03 17.71
CA LYS A 201 6.49 13.90 18.24
C LYS A 201 6.08 14.96 17.22
N ASP A 202 7.05 15.50 16.49
CA ASP A 202 6.83 16.58 15.52
C ASP A 202 6.89 16.07 14.07
N ASP A 203 6.67 16.98 13.11
CA ASP A 203 6.77 16.77 11.67
C ASP A 203 8.05 16.03 11.23
N LEU A 204 7.88 15.01 10.38
CA LEU A 204 8.96 14.17 9.85
C LEU A 204 8.92 14.14 8.31
N THR A 205 10.10 14.18 7.70
CA THR A 205 10.26 13.88 6.27
C THR A 205 11.34 12.85 6.06
N ILE A 206 11.09 11.86 5.20
CA ILE A 206 12.10 10.91 4.74
C ILE A 206 12.27 11.09 3.23
N ASN A 207 13.47 11.47 2.80
CA ASN A 207 13.76 11.79 1.40
C ASN A 207 15.12 11.27 0.93
N GLY A 208 15.45 11.46 -0.35
CA GLY A 208 16.70 10.97 -0.95
C GLY A 208 16.60 9.56 -1.52
N THR A 209 17.58 9.17 -2.34
CA THR A 209 17.55 7.98 -3.19
C THR A 209 18.10 6.71 -2.54
N GLY A 210 18.65 6.81 -1.32
CA GLY A 210 19.05 5.65 -0.54
C GLY A 210 17.88 4.77 -0.10
N THR A 211 18.19 3.58 0.42
CA THR A 211 17.20 2.68 1.03
C THR A 211 17.22 2.82 2.56
N LEU A 212 16.03 2.88 3.15
CA LEU A 212 15.80 2.73 4.58
C LEU A 212 15.12 1.38 4.86
N ILE A 213 15.63 0.63 5.82
CA ILE A 213 15.05 -0.59 6.37
C ILE A 213 14.71 -0.31 7.84
N VAL A 214 13.46 -0.52 8.24
CA VAL A 214 12.99 -0.30 9.62
C VAL A 214 12.40 -1.59 10.18
N ASN A 215 12.85 -1.97 11.37
CA ASN A 215 12.38 -3.17 12.08
C ASN A 215 11.76 -2.75 13.42
N GLY A 216 10.43 -2.73 13.48
CA GLY A 216 9.62 -2.48 14.68
C GLY A 216 9.33 -3.77 15.43
N ASN A 217 10.25 -4.19 16.29
CA ASN A 217 10.19 -5.41 17.09
C ASN A 217 9.33 -5.28 18.35
N TYR A 218 9.08 -4.07 18.85
CA TYR A 218 8.19 -3.85 19.99
C TYR A 218 6.72 -3.78 19.58
N LYS A 219 6.39 -2.79 18.74
CA LYS A 219 5.04 -2.55 18.21
C LYS A 219 5.13 -2.07 16.77
N HIS A 220 5.39 -0.78 16.55
CA HIS A 220 5.27 -0.13 15.25
C HIS A 220 6.63 0.07 14.59
N GLY A 221 6.64 0.26 13.26
CA GLY A 221 7.88 0.52 12.52
C GLY A 221 8.28 2.00 12.59
N ILE A 222 7.48 2.84 11.94
CA ILE A 222 7.62 4.31 11.93
C ILE A 222 6.36 4.89 12.59
N VAL A 223 6.55 5.78 13.56
CA VAL A 223 5.49 6.53 14.24
C VAL A 223 5.76 8.03 14.13
N CYS A 224 4.77 8.80 13.71
CA CYS A 224 4.82 10.27 13.71
C CYS A 224 3.51 10.82 14.28
N LYS A 225 3.60 11.75 15.24
CA LYS A 225 2.43 12.35 15.90
C LYS A 225 1.90 13.62 15.22
N ASP A 226 2.61 14.13 14.21
CA ASP A 226 2.17 15.18 13.30
C ASP A 226 2.22 14.66 11.83
N GLU A 227 2.76 15.42 10.85
CA GLU A 227 2.87 15.01 9.44
C GLU A 227 4.10 14.14 9.16
N LEU A 228 3.91 13.04 8.41
CA LEU A 228 4.98 12.31 7.75
C LEU A 228 4.94 12.50 6.23
N THR A 229 5.99 13.09 5.66
CA THR A 229 6.21 13.11 4.20
C THR A 229 7.27 12.09 3.78
N LEU A 230 6.95 11.23 2.80
CA LEU A 230 7.88 10.33 2.12
C LEU A 230 8.09 10.83 0.68
N ALA A 231 9.29 11.32 0.37
CA ALA A 231 9.57 12.05 -0.87
C ALA A 231 10.77 11.45 -1.63
N GLY A 232 10.51 10.69 -2.69
CA GLY A 232 11.55 9.99 -3.47
C GLY A 232 12.24 8.82 -2.76
N ALA A 233 11.91 8.57 -1.49
CA ALA A 233 12.58 7.60 -0.63
C ALA A 233 12.16 6.15 -0.91
N THR A 234 13.11 5.22 -0.81
CA THR A 234 12.82 3.78 -0.74
C THR A 234 12.80 3.32 0.71
N VAL A 235 11.62 3.00 1.24
CA VAL A 235 11.40 2.64 2.65
C VAL A 235 10.83 1.23 2.76
N LYS A 236 11.48 0.37 3.54
CA LYS A 236 11.06 -1.02 3.80
C LYS A 236 10.84 -1.18 5.29
N VAL A 237 9.63 -1.53 5.71
CA VAL A 237 9.26 -1.60 7.12
C VAL A 237 8.71 -2.98 7.45
N THR A 238 9.21 -3.59 8.52
CA THR A 238 8.61 -4.77 9.14
C THR A 238 8.28 -4.44 10.59
N ALA A 239 7.03 -4.66 11.02
CA ALA A 239 6.56 -4.34 12.36
C ALA A 239 5.70 -5.47 12.98
N VAL A 240 5.68 -5.55 14.30
CA VAL A 240 4.82 -6.48 15.07
C VAL A 240 3.35 -6.05 15.04
N LYS A 241 3.10 -4.74 14.99
CA LYS A 241 1.81 -4.09 14.73
C LYS A 241 1.90 -3.30 13.42
N THR A 242 1.39 -2.07 13.40
CA THR A 242 1.35 -1.18 12.23
C THR A 242 2.73 -0.82 11.72
N ALA A 243 2.98 -0.94 10.42
CA ALA A 243 4.29 -0.63 9.87
C ALA A 243 4.56 0.88 9.84
N VAL A 244 3.61 1.67 9.34
CA VAL A 244 3.68 3.15 9.35
C VAL A 244 2.42 3.68 10.02
N ASN A 245 2.57 4.30 11.19
CA ASN A 245 1.48 4.89 11.95
C ASN A 245 1.68 6.41 12.08
N VAL A 246 0.77 7.19 11.53
CA VAL A 246 0.85 8.65 11.49
C VAL A 246 -0.42 9.21 12.11
N ASN A 247 -0.35 10.31 12.85
CA ASN A 247 -1.54 10.93 13.40
C ASN A 247 -2.17 11.84 12.33
N ASP A 248 -1.45 12.87 11.90
CA ASP A 248 -2.08 13.99 11.17
C ASP A 248 -2.18 13.78 9.66
N ALA A 249 -1.08 13.48 8.99
CA ALA A 249 -1.06 13.37 7.54
C ALA A 249 0.11 12.54 7.03
N LEU A 250 -0.16 11.56 6.17
CA LEU A 250 0.89 10.84 5.44
C LEU A 250 0.88 11.24 3.97
N LYS A 251 1.97 11.86 3.49
CA LYS A 251 2.13 12.31 2.11
C LYS A 251 3.19 11.47 1.41
N LEU A 252 2.81 10.68 0.40
CA LEU A 252 3.70 9.84 -0.40
C LEU A 252 3.87 10.44 -1.81
N VAL A 253 5.04 10.97 -2.12
CA VAL A 253 5.35 11.59 -3.42
C VAL A 253 6.61 10.98 -4.03
N ASN A 254 6.47 10.28 -5.17
CA ASN A 254 7.53 9.50 -5.81
C ASN A 254 8.22 8.48 -4.87
N ALA A 255 7.53 8.04 -3.81
CA ALA A 255 8.09 7.13 -2.81
C ALA A 255 7.96 5.67 -3.25
N THR A 256 8.85 4.81 -2.75
CA THR A 256 8.71 3.35 -2.84
C THR A 256 8.61 2.76 -1.44
N VAL A 257 7.44 2.28 -1.05
CA VAL A 257 7.17 1.72 0.28
C VAL A 257 6.88 0.23 0.20
N THR A 258 7.58 -0.56 1.02
CA THR A 258 7.23 -1.97 1.27
C THR A 258 6.95 -2.13 2.76
N ALA A 259 5.71 -2.41 3.12
CA ALA A 259 5.27 -2.60 4.50
C ALA A 259 4.91 -4.07 4.78
N LYS A 260 5.40 -4.60 5.90
CA LYS A 260 4.93 -5.85 6.49
C LYS A 260 4.53 -5.60 7.94
N ALA A 261 3.26 -5.83 8.26
CA ALA A 261 2.67 -5.58 9.56
C ALA A 261 2.04 -6.84 10.15
N GLY A 262 1.96 -6.90 11.48
CA GLY A 262 1.14 -7.90 12.18
C GLY A 262 -0.31 -7.43 12.43
N THR A 263 -0.55 -6.14 12.32
CA THR A 263 -1.88 -5.49 12.27
C THR A 263 -1.97 -4.71 10.94
N ASP A 264 -2.46 -3.47 10.91
CA ASP A 264 -2.58 -2.64 9.71
C ASP A 264 -1.25 -2.35 9.00
N GLY A 265 -1.23 -2.19 7.68
CA GLY A 265 -0.02 -1.79 6.95
C GLY A 265 0.40 -0.34 7.23
N ILE A 266 -0.44 0.59 6.77
CA ILE A 266 -0.21 2.03 6.81
C ILE A 266 -1.46 2.69 7.40
N LYS A 267 -1.30 3.63 8.35
CA LYS A 267 -2.40 4.27 9.06
C LYS A 267 -2.21 5.78 9.23
N ALA A 268 -3.28 6.56 9.06
CA ALA A 268 -3.42 7.96 9.47
C ALA A 268 -4.67 8.14 10.36
N ASP A 269 -4.54 8.46 11.65
CA ASP A 269 -5.62 8.24 12.63
C ASP A 269 -6.03 9.42 13.55
N ASN A 270 -5.75 10.67 13.18
CA ASN A 270 -6.30 11.82 13.89
C ASN A 270 -7.84 11.95 13.67
N ASP A 271 -8.60 11.74 14.75
CA ASP A 271 -10.05 11.92 14.84
C ASP A 271 -10.47 13.21 15.60
N GLU A 272 -9.50 13.94 16.17
CA GLU A 272 -9.73 15.19 16.93
C GLU A 272 -9.90 16.43 16.02
N ASP A 273 -9.29 16.43 14.84
CA ASP A 273 -9.33 17.50 13.84
C ASP A 273 -9.70 16.94 12.46
N ASN A 274 -10.81 17.41 11.89
CA ASN A 274 -11.31 16.89 10.62
C ASN A 274 -10.49 17.29 9.38
N THR A 275 -9.55 18.24 9.51
CA THR A 275 -8.60 18.60 8.44
C THR A 275 -7.37 17.68 8.40
N LYS A 276 -7.24 16.80 9.40
CA LYS A 276 -6.11 15.87 9.60
C LYS A 276 -6.56 14.43 9.33
N GLY A 277 -5.84 13.42 9.82
CA GLY A 277 -6.19 11.99 9.69
C GLY A 277 -6.25 11.47 8.26
N PHE A 278 -5.43 12.00 7.32
CA PHE A 278 -5.51 11.67 5.90
C PHE A 278 -4.21 11.09 5.30
N ILE A 279 -4.36 10.40 4.17
CA ILE A 279 -3.27 9.82 3.37
C ILE A 279 -3.36 10.35 1.94
N TYR A 280 -2.27 10.93 1.45
CA TYR A 280 -2.12 11.41 0.07
C TYR A 280 -1.06 10.60 -0.68
N VAL A 281 -1.40 10.11 -1.87
CA VAL A 281 -0.52 9.30 -2.72
C VAL A 281 -0.41 9.92 -4.12
N ASN A 282 0.81 10.25 -4.52
CA ASN A 282 1.13 10.71 -5.86
C ASN A 282 2.39 10.00 -6.39
N SER A 283 2.32 9.45 -7.61
CA SER A 283 3.43 8.83 -8.34
C SER A 283 4.24 7.80 -7.53
N SER A 284 3.62 7.14 -6.54
CA SER A 284 4.33 6.31 -5.54
C SER A 284 4.02 4.82 -5.71
N THR A 285 5.01 3.98 -5.42
CA THR A 285 4.87 2.52 -5.42
C THR A 285 4.69 2.03 -3.99
N ILE A 286 3.59 1.36 -3.68
CA ILE A 286 3.24 0.88 -2.35
C ILE A 286 2.97 -0.62 -2.41
N THR A 287 3.63 -1.41 -1.56
CA THR A 287 3.37 -2.85 -1.40
C THR A 287 3.15 -3.17 0.07
N VAL A 288 2.00 -3.72 0.42
CA VAL A 288 1.61 -4.02 1.81
C VAL A 288 1.28 -5.50 1.99
N GLN A 289 1.82 -6.10 3.06
CA GLN A 289 1.32 -7.33 3.65
C GLN A 289 0.93 -7.04 5.10
N ALA A 290 -0.36 -7.13 5.42
CA ALA A 290 -0.90 -6.77 6.74
C ALA A 290 -1.66 -7.94 7.37
N GLY A 291 -1.78 -7.91 8.70
CA GLY A 291 -2.59 -8.85 9.49
C GLY A 291 -3.96 -8.31 9.87
N ASP A 292 -4.22 -7.03 9.58
CA ASP A 292 -5.54 -6.40 9.60
C ASP A 292 -5.75 -5.65 8.26
N LYS A 293 -5.88 -4.31 8.26
CA LYS A 293 -6.13 -3.48 7.06
C LYS A 293 -4.86 -3.13 6.26
N GLY A 294 -4.98 -2.79 4.98
CA GLY A 294 -3.85 -2.40 4.13
C GLY A 294 -3.39 -0.97 4.32
N ILE A 295 -4.25 -0.03 3.95
CA ILE A 295 -4.08 1.41 4.14
C ILE A 295 -5.36 1.94 4.79
N GLN A 296 -5.26 2.47 6.01
CA GLN A 296 -6.39 3.03 6.74
C GLN A 296 -6.20 4.55 6.97
N SER A 297 -7.26 5.33 6.80
CA SER A 297 -7.30 6.73 7.24
C SER A 297 -8.60 7.04 7.98
N THR A 298 -8.58 7.89 9.00
CA THR A 298 -9.84 8.36 9.60
C THR A 298 -10.60 9.30 8.66
N GLN A 299 -9.93 10.26 8.00
CA GLN A 299 -10.64 11.31 7.26
C GLN A 299 -10.59 11.19 5.74
N ALA A 300 -9.47 10.81 5.12
CA ALA A 300 -9.40 10.65 3.67
C ALA A 300 -8.22 9.79 3.17
N ILE A 301 -8.48 8.97 2.13
CA ILE A 301 -7.43 8.43 1.23
C ILE A 301 -7.56 9.10 -0.13
N ILE A 302 -6.50 9.78 -0.58
CA ILE A 302 -6.47 10.56 -1.82
C ILE A 302 -5.34 9.99 -2.70
N ILE A 303 -5.70 9.26 -3.74
CA ILE A 303 -4.74 8.65 -4.68
C ILE A 303 -4.83 9.41 -6.00
N ASP A 304 -3.83 10.25 -6.30
CA ASP A 304 -3.72 10.90 -7.61
C ASP A 304 -3.09 9.99 -8.66
N SER A 305 -2.12 9.16 -8.24
CA SER A 305 -1.48 8.13 -9.07
C SER A 305 -0.53 7.28 -8.24
N GLY A 306 -0.21 6.09 -8.73
CA GLY A 306 0.78 5.20 -8.13
C GLY A 306 0.69 3.78 -8.66
N VAL A 307 1.46 2.88 -8.05
CA VAL A 307 1.33 1.43 -8.19
C VAL A 307 1.13 0.87 -6.79
N ILE A 308 -0.08 0.40 -6.48
CA ILE A 308 -0.47 -0.04 -5.13
C ILE A 308 -0.78 -1.53 -5.17
N THR A 309 -0.12 -2.32 -4.32
CA THR A 309 -0.34 -3.77 -4.21
C THR A 309 -0.54 -4.17 -2.76
N LEU A 310 -1.74 -4.62 -2.43
CA LEU A 310 -2.14 -4.96 -1.06
C LEU A 310 -2.47 -6.46 -0.96
N THR A 311 -2.05 -7.10 0.13
CA THR A 311 -2.46 -8.47 0.49
C THR A 311 -2.68 -8.54 1.99
N VAL A 312 -3.93 -8.63 2.39
CA VAL A 312 -4.41 -8.34 3.74
C VAL A 312 -5.55 -9.27 4.12
N THR A 313 -5.95 -9.26 5.40
CA THR A 313 -6.98 -10.18 5.94
C THR A 313 -8.27 -9.48 6.35
N GLU A 314 -8.24 -8.18 6.55
CA GLU A 314 -9.42 -7.30 6.61
C GLU A 314 -9.41 -6.48 5.30
N ASP A 315 -9.67 -5.17 5.38
CA ASP A 315 -9.85 -4.30 4.22
C ASP A 315 -8.55 -3.90 3.51
N GLY A 316 -8.59 -3.76 2.18
CA GLY A 316 -7.50 -3.21 1.38
C GLY A 316 -7.24 -1.72 1.66
N LEU A 317 -8.11 -0.87 1.12
CA LEU A 317 -8.15 0.57 1.41
C LEU A 317 -9.37 0.85 2.30
N HIS A 318 -9.18 1.50 3.45
CA HIS A 318 -10.26 1.82 4.38
C HIS A 318 -10.25 3.31 4.77
N SER A 319 -11.39 3.98 4.69
CA SER A 319 -11.58 5.27 5.34
C SER A 319 -12.89 5.39 6.08
N ASP A 320 -12.81 5.89 7.31
CA ASP A 320 -13.97 6.27 8.15
C ASP A 320 -14.74 7.50 7.57
N ASN A 321 -14.39 7.96 6.36
CA ASN A 321 -15.06 9.03 5.63
C ASN A 321 -14.93 8.88 4.09
N VAL A 322 -13.84 9.33 3.44
CA VAL A 322 -13.77 9.41 1.96
C VAL A 322 -12.54 8.74 1.34
N ILE A 323 -12.74 8.03 0.23
CA ILE A 323 -11.67 7.55 -0.66
C ILE A 323 -11.88 8.15 -2.04
N VAL A 324 -10.83 8.80 -2.60
CA VAL A 324 -10.82 9.30 -3.98
C VAL A 324 -9.63 8.74 -4.74
N ILE A 325 -9.90 8.10 -5.89
CA ILE A 325 -8.91 7.50 -6.77
C ILE A 325 -8.97 8.21 -8.13
N ASN A 326 -7.97 9.03 -8.44
CA ASN A 326 -7.87 9.77 -9.71
C ASN A 326 -6.98 9.09 -10.77
N GLY A 327 -6.41 7.92 -10.43
CA GLY A 327 -5.57 7.15 -11.34
C GLY A 327 -4.62 6.20 -10.60
N GLY A 328 -3.83 5.47 -11.40
CA GLY A 328 -2.83 4.50 -10.91
C GLY A 328 -3.16 3.05 -11.26
N GLU A 329 -2.24 2.15 -10.93
CA GLU A 329 -2.41 0.69 -11.01
C GLU A 329 -2.61 0.16 -9.59
N ILE A 330 -3.79 -0.39 -9.29
CA ILE A 330 -4.17 -0.82 -7.94
C ILE A 330 -4.55 -2.29 -7.99
N SER A 331 -3.85 -3.13 -7.22
CA SER A 331 -4.16 -4.54 -7.07
C SER A 331 -4.34 -4.91 -5.60
N ILE A 332 -5.51 -5.42 -5.24
CA ILE A 332 -5.87 -5.71 -3.85
C ILE A 332 -6.30 -7.16 -3.69
N LYS A 333 -5.76 -7.81 -2.67
CA LYS A 333 -6.27 -9.06 -2.11
C LYS A 333 -6.64 -8.82 -0.67
N ALA A 334 -7.93 -8.76 -0.39
CA ALA A 334 -8.48 -8.54 0.94
C ALA A 334 -9.15 -9.82 1.46
N GLY A 335 -9.34 -9.88 2.78
CA GLY A 335 -10.17 -10.93 3.39
C GLY A 335 -11.60 -10.47 3.62
N ASP A 336 -11.79 -9.16 3.81
CA ASP A 336 -13.09 -8.49 3.84
C ASP A 336 -13.21 -7.60 2.57
N ASP A 337 -13.39 -6.27 2.70
CA ASP A 337 -13.48 -5.33 1.57
C ASP A 337 -12.18 -5.12 0.80
N ALA A 338 -12.24 -4.96 -0.53
CA ALA A 338 -11.07 -4.39 -1.21
C ALA A 338 -10.93 -2.88 -0.98
N ILE A 339 -12.03 -2.12 -1.05
CA ILE A 339 -12.06 -0.66 -0.88
C ILE A 339 -13.33 -0.26 -0.13
N HIS A 340 -13.17 0.23 1.10
CA HIS A 340 -14.23 0.58 2.04
C HIS A 340 -14.16 2.07 2.39
N ALA A 341 -15.25 2.81 2.21
CA ALA A 341 -15.34 4.21 2.62
C ALA A 341 -16.69 4.51 3.30
N ASP A 342 -16.70 4.86 4.60
CA ASP A 342 -17.96 5.05 5.34
C ASP A 342 -18.91 6.04 4.63
N HIS A 343 -18.40 7.16 4.14
CA HIS A 343 -19.19 8.17 3.43
C HIS A 343 -19.17 7.99 1.90
N THR A 344 -18.00 8.10 1.26
CA THR A 344 -17.91 8.15 -0.20
C THR A 344 -16.67 7.49 -0.77
N LEU A 345 -16.88 6.63 -1.76
CA LEU A 345 -15.86 6.14 -2.67
C LEU A 345 -16.07 6.80 -4.05
N GLU A 346 -15.08 7.57 -4.51
CA GLU A 346 -15.06 8.19 -5.84
C GLU A 346 -13.88 7.66 -6.66
N ILE A 347 -14.16 6.97 -7.77
CA ILE A 347 -13.17 6.46 -8.71
C ILE A 347 -13.28 7.25 -10.01
N ASN A 348 -12.28 8.09 -10.29
CA ASN A 348 -12.22 8.95 -11.47
C ASN A 348 -11.49 8.32 -12.65
N ASP A 349 -10.41 7.57 -12.39
CA ASP A 349 -9.66 6.81 -13.39
C ASP A 349 -8.76 5.76 -12.70
N GLY A 350 -8.07 4.92 -13.48
CA GLY A 350 -7.07 3.96 -13.03
C GLY A 350 -7.33 2.53 -13.51
N THR A 351 -6.34 1.66 -13.36
CA THR A 351 -6.48 0.21 -13.58
C THR A 351 -6.57 -0.48 -12.22
N ILE A 352 -7.73 -1.02 -11.87
CA ILE A 352 -8.05 -1.51 -10.53
C ILE A 352 -8.44 -2.99 -10.62
N VAL A 353 -7.70 -3.89 -9.97
CA VAL A 353 -7.96 -5.33 -9.97
C VAL A 353 -8.05 -5.85 -8.54
N ILE A 354 -9.25 -6.20 -8.11
CA ILE A 354 -9.53 -6.58 -6.72
C ILE A 354 -10.02 -8.03 -6.60
N ASN A 355 -9.69 -8.64 -5.46
CA ASN A 355 -10.16 -9.96 -5.04
C ASN A 355 -10.36 -9.97 -3.52
N SER A 356 -11.58 -10.24 -3.08
CA SER A 356 -12.04 -9.86 -1.74
C SER A 356 -13.36 -10.59 -1.38
N ALA A 357 -13.85 -10.40 -0.15
CA ALA A 357 -15.22 -10.80 0.20
C ALA A 357 -16.20 -9.86 -0.52
N GLU A 358 -16.30 -8.63 -0.05
CA GLU A 358 -16.95 -7.52 -0.76
C GLU A 358 -15.95 -6.75 -1.63
N GLY A 359 -16.40 -6.24 -2.78
CA GLY A 359 -15.54 -5.53 -3.72
C GLY A 359 -15.30 -4.07 -3.33
N LEU A 360 -16.31 -3.23 -3.57
CA LEU A 360 -16.28 -1.79 -3.34
C LEU A 360 -17.47 -1.40 -2.46
N GLU A 361 -17.23 -0.92 -1.22
CA GLU A 361 -18.29 -0.54 -0.29
C GLU A 361 -18.22 0.95 0.11
N ALA A 362 -19.35 1.67 0.04
CA ALA A 362 -19.50 2.97 0.67
C ALA A 362 -20.97 3.37 0.88
N THR A 363 -21.27 4.43 1.65
CA THR A 363 -22.64 5.03 1.56
C THR A 363 -22.90 5.56 0.15
N VAL A 364 -21.91 6.16 -0.51
CA VAL A 364 -22.01 6.60 -1.90
C VAL A 364 -20.82 6.09 -2.71
N VAL A 365 -21.07 5.20 -3.67
CA VAL A 365 -20.06 4.75 -4.64
C VAL A 365 -20.29 5.48 -5.97
N THR A 366 -19.27 6.19 -6.45
CA THR A 366 -19.28 6.88 -7.74
C THR A 366 -18.10 6.43 -8.60
N ILE A 367 -18.38 5.87 -9.78
CA ILE A 367 -17.39 5.49 -10.78
C ILE A 367 -17.55 6.41 -11.99
N ASN A 368 -16.56 7.25 -12.25
CA ASN A 368 -16.52 8.19 -13.37
C ASN A 368 -15.63 7.71 -14.53
N GLY A 369 -14.80 6.68 -14.33
CA GLY A 369 -13.88 6.14 -15.33
C GLY A 369 -13.03 4.99 -14.79
N GLY A 370 -11.98 4.63 -15.53
CA GLY A 370 -11.04 3.54 -15.22
C GLY A 370 -11.34 2.20 -15.93
N ASP A 371 -10.40 1.27 -15.77
CA ASP A 371 -10.48 -0.17 -16.09
C ASP A 371 -10.51 -0.94 -14.76
N ILE A 372 -11.69 -1.41 -14.37
CA ILE A 372 -11.97 -1.95 -13.03
C ILE A 372 -12.41 -3.40 -13.17
N THR A 373 -11.67 -4.33 -12.57
CA THR A 373 -12.04 -5.74 -12.45
C THR A 373 -12.26 -6.12 -10.99
N VAL A 374 -13.52 -6.39 -10.66
CA VAL A 374 -13.98 -6.87 -9.35
C VAL A 374 -14.14 -8.38 -9.37
N ASN A 375 -13.59 -9.07 -8.36
CA ASN A 375 -13.79 -10.50 -8.13
C ASN A 375 -14.16 -10.75 -6.67
N ALA A 376 -15.45 -10.68 -6.37
CA ALA A 376 -16.01 -10.75 -5.01
C ALA A 376 -16.60 -12.14 -4.71
N SER A 377 -16.62 -12.53 -3.44
CA SER A 377 -17.31 -13.74 -2.96
C SER A 377 -18.57 -13.47 -2.14
N ASP A 378 -18.72 -12.25 -1.66
CA ASP A 378 -20.00 -11.65 -1.25
C ASP A 378 -20.39 -10.60 -2.32
N ASP A 379 -20.75 -9.36 -1.99
CA ASP A 379 -21.20 -8.34 -2.96
C ASP A 379 -20.08 -7.66 -3.77
N GLY A 380 -20.39 -7.32 -5.02
CA GLY A 380 -19.41 -6.79 -5.98
C GLY A 380 -19.16 -5.29 -5.78
N ILE A 381 -20.24 -4.53 -5.75
CA ILE A 381 -20.25 -3.12 -5.34
C ILE A 381 -21.46 -2.97 -4.44
N ASN A 382 -21.23 -2.57 -3.19
CA ASN A 382 -22.26 -2.41 -2.16
C ASN A 382 -22.41 -0.92 -1.82
N ALA A 383 -23.65 -0.44 -1.80
CA ALA A 383 -23.99 0.83 -1.20
C ALA A 383 -24.95 0.66 0.00
N ALA A 384 -24.39 0.67 1.20
CA ALA A 384 -25.07 0.50 2.49
C ALA A 384 -25.22 1.82 3.28
N GLN A 385 -26.23 1.92 4.16
CA GLN A 385 -26.47 3.15 4.92
C GLN A 385 -25.56 3.28 6.16
N LYS A 386 -24.33 3.76 5.98
CA LYS A 386 -23.40 4.08 7.08
C LYS A 386 -23.57 5.53 7.56
N VAL A 387 -23.80 6.49 6.65
CA VAL A 387 -24.02 7.91 6.99
C VAL A 387 -25.50 8.28 7.07
N ASN A 388 -25.90 8.85 8.21
CA ASN A 388 -27.29 9.25 8.46
C ASN A 388 -27.76 10.40 7.55
N GLY A 389 -28.92 10.22 6.91
CA GLY A 389 -29.57 11.24 6.09
C GLY A 389 -29.05 11.33 4.65
N ILE A 390 -28.09 10.48 4.28
CA ILE A 390 -27.69 10.24 2.90
C ILE A 390 -28.39 8.96 2.43
N THR A 391 -28.99 8.99 1.26
CA THR A 391 -29.55 7.79 0.63
C THR A 391 -28.40 7.00 0.00
N PRO A 392 -28.22 5.71 0.32
CA PRO A 392 -27.18 4.90 -0.30
C PRO A 392 -27.31 4.94 -1.82
N THR A 393 -26.20 5.05 -2.56
CA THR A 393 -26.27 5.17 -4.02
C THR A 393 -25.01 4.65 -4.70
N ILE A 394 -25.20 3.79 -5.70
CA ILE A 394 -24.20 3.47 -6.72
C ILE A 394 -24.48 4.34 -7.96
N THR A 395 -23.48 5.07 -8.43
CA THR A 395 -23.51 5.80 -9.71
C THR A 395 -22.33 5.39 -10.59
N ILE A 396 -22.61 4.92 -11.80
CA ILE A 396 -21.59 4.58 -12.82
C ILE A 396 -21.78 5.50 -14.03
N ASN A 397 -20.85 6.42 -14.24
CA ASN A 397 -20.90 7.45 -15.27
C ASN A 397 -20.12 7.08 -16.53
N ASP A 398 -18.96 6.44 -16.41
CA ASP A 398 -18.19 5.88 -17.52
C ASP A 398 -17.22 4.79 -17.04
N GLY A 399 -16.38 4.26 -17.93
CA GLY A 399 -15.31 3.29 -17.63
C GLY A 399 -15.54 1.89 -18.20
N GLU A 400 -14.54 1.03 -18.12
CA GLU A 400 -14.63 -0.41 -18.39
C GLU A 400 -14.70 -1.15 -17.05
N LEU A 401 -15.84 -1.76 -16.74
CA LEU A 401 -16.09 -2.41 -15.45
C LEU A 401 -16.44 -3.88 -15.66
N THR A 402 -15.60 -4.79 -15.18
CA THR A 402 -15.87 -6.23 -15.12
C THR A 402 -16.15 -6.63 -13.68
N VAL A 403 -17.33 -7.19 -13.40
CA VAL A 403 -17.71 -7.71 -12.08
C VAL A 403 -17.97 -9.21 -12.17
N ASN A 404 -17.13 -9.99 -11.49
CA ASN A 404 -17.22 -11.45 -11.44
C ASN A 404 -17.60 -11.88 -10.02
N MET A 405 -18.77 -12.50 -9.88
CA MET A 405 -19.30 -12.92 -8.58
C MET A 405 -19.00 -14.40 -8.31
N GLY A 406 -18.92 -14.72 -7.02
CA GLY A 406 -18.81 -16.08 -6.51
C GLY A 406 -20.05 -16.94 -6.75
N GLN A 407 -20.28 -17.88 -5.82
CA GLN A 407 -21.50 -18.68 -5.77
C GLN A 407 -22.13 -18.47 -4.40
N GLY A 408 -23.35 -17.95 -4.35
CA GLY A 408 -24.02 -17.60 -3.10
C GLY A 408 -25.32 -16.84 -3.31
N ASP A 409 -25.85 -16.29 -2.22
CA ASP A 409 -26.66 -15.07 -2.22
C ASP A 409 -25.63 -13.95 -2.28
N THR A 410 -25.48 -13.31 -3.44
CA THR A 410 -24.44 -12.30 -3.73
C THR A 410 -24.92 -11.44 -4.90
N ASP A 411 -24.82 -10.13 -4.78
CA ASP A 411 -25.23 -9.16 -5.79
C ASP A 411 -24.02 -8.46 -6.42
N ALA A 412 -24.01 -8.40 -7.76
CA ALA A 412 -22.91 -7.74 -8.47
C ALA A 412 -22.89 -6.22 -8.22
N LEU A 413 -24.08 -5.62 -8.08
CA LEU A 413 -24.30 -4.26 -7.64
C LEU A 413 -25.48 -4.29 -6.64
N ASP A 414 -25.22 -4.17 -5.33
CA ASP A 414 -26.25 -3.95 -4.31
C ASP A 414 -26.34 -2.46 -3.93
N SER A 415 -27.56 -1.96 -3.75
CA SER A 415 -27.76 -0.67 -3.13
C SER A 415 -28.99 -0.67 -2.23
N ASN A 416 -28.78 -0.37 -0.95
CA ASN A 416 -29.80 0.01 0.01
C ASN A 416 -30.47 1.38 -0.32
N GLY A 417 -30.40 1.82 -1.58
CA GLY A 417 -30.96 3.03 -2.15
C GLY A 417 -30.91 2.98 -3.69
N ASN A 418 -30.21 3.91 -4.35
CA ASN A 418 -30.31 4.07 -5.81
C ASN A 418 -29.18 3.39 -6.57
N LEU A 419 -29.51 2.77 -7.70
CA LEU A 419 -28.55 2.29 -8.70
C LEU A 419 -28.71 3.06 -10.00
N ILE A 420 -27.71 3.84 -10.39
CA ILE A 420 -27.75 4.74 -11.54
C ILE A 420 -26.59 4.44 -12.48
N ILE A 421 -26.88 3.95 -13.70
CA ILE A 421 -25.90 3.71 -14.75
C ILE A 421 -26.13 4.71 -15.89
N ASN A 422 -25.22 5.67 -16.05
CA ASN A 422 -25.26 6.71 -17.08
C ASN A 422 -24.38 6.41 -18.30
N GLY A 423 -23.35 5.57 -18.16
CA GLY A 423 -22.39 5.27 -19.22
C GLY A 423 -21.54 4.02 -18.96
N GLY A 424 -20.39 3.94 -19.62
CA GLY A 424 -19.43 2.83 -19.46
C GLY A 424 -19.72 1.58 -20.30
N TYR A 425 -18.76 0.65 -20.27
CA TYR A 425 -18.84 -0.71 -20.77
C TYR A 425 -18.74 -1.68 -19.58
N ILE A 426 -19.88 -2.27 -19.20
CA ILE A 426 -20.04 -3.02 -17.96
C ILE A 426 -20.31 -4.49 -18.29
N VAL A 427 -19.50 -5.40 -17.76
CA VAL A 427 -19.63 -6.85 -17.93
C VAL A 427 -19.81 -7.50 -16.57
N ILE A 428 -20.98 -8.10 -16.34
CA ILE A 428 -21.33 -8.76 -15.07
C ILE A 428 -21.49 -10.26 -15.29
N SER A 429 -20.77 -11.05 -14.49
CA SER A 429 -20.91 -12.50 -14.38
C SER A 429 -21.44 -12.85 -13.00
N ALA A 430 -22.77 -13.00 -12.86
CA ALA A 430 -23.43 -13.10 -11.55
C ALA A 430 -24.73 -13.90 -11.56
N GLN A 431 -25.12 -14.44 -10.40
CA GLN A 431 -26.43 -15.06 -10.19
C GLN A 431 -27.51 -14.00 -9.92
N SER A 432 -27.23 -13.06 -9.02
CA SER A 432 -27.97 -11.81 -8.88
C SER A 432 -27.11 -10.64 -9.40
N PRO A 433 -27.50 -9.98 -10.52
CA PRO A 433 -26.71 -8.90 -11.08
C PRO A 433 -26.98 -7.52 -10.45
N PHE A 434 -28.17 -7.34 -9.86
CA PHE A 434 -28.64 -6.05 -9.34
C PHE A 434 -29.69 -6.28 -8.23
N ASP A 435 -29.41 -5.76 -7.03
CA ASP A 435 -30.44 -5.37 -6.07
C ASP A 435 -30.38 -3.84 -5.87
N TYR A 436 -31.55 -3.24 -5.62
CA TYR A 436 -31.67 -1.83 -5.28
C TYR A 436 -33.03 -1.52 -4.63
N ASP A 437 -32.99 -0.94 -3.42
CA ASP A 437 -34.20 -0.60 -2.65
C ASP A 437 -34.94 0.66 -3.16
N GLY A 438 -34.23 1.52 -3.90
CA GLY A 438 -34.66 2.84 -4.34
C GLY A 438 -34.97 2.92 -5.83
N GLN A 439 -34.21 3.75 -6.57
CA GLN A 439 -34.39 3.92 -8.02
C GLN A 439 -33.28 3.22 -8.80
N GLY A 440 -33.66 2.27 -9.66
CA GLY A 440 -32.80 1.71 -10.70
C GLY A 440 -32.95 2.47 -12.00
N GLN A 441 -31.86 3.02 -12.54
CA GLN A 441 -31.82 3.74 -13.81
C GLN A 441 -30.70 3.23 -14.71
N LEU A 442 -31.04 2.93 -15.97
CA LEU A 442 -30.09 2.69 -17.05
C LEU A 442 -30.30 3.77 -18.11
N ASN A 443 -29.53 4.86 -18.00
CA ASN A 443 -29.62 6.06 -18.82
C ASN A 443 -28.69 6.01 -20.05
N GLY A 444 -27.65 5.17 -20.02
CA GLY A 444 -26.68 5.01 -21.10
C GLY A 444 -25.71 3.83 -20.87
N GLY A 445 -24.64 3.78 -21.66
CA GLY A 445 -23.63 2.73 -21.59
C GLY A 445 -24.00 1.43 -22.31
N THR A 446 -23.15 0.41 -22.15
CA THR A 446 -23.38 -0.97 -22.59
C THR A 446 -23.22 -1.89 -21.40
N VAL A 447 -24.31 -2.52 -20.96
CA VAL A 447 -24.31 -3.46 -19.82
C VAL A 447 -24.58 -4.87 -20.34
N ILE A 448 -23.65 -5.78 -20.09
CA ILE A 448 -23.69 -7.19 -20.51
C ILE A 448 -23.73 -8.05 -19.26
N VAL A 449 -24.84 -8.75 -19.04
CA VAL A 449 -25.03 -9.69 -17.94
C VAL A 449 -24.97 -11.11 -18.48
N ASN A 450 -24.06 -11.93 -17.97
CA ASN A 450 -23.88 -13.34 -18.37
C ASN A 450 -23.82 -13.54 -19.90
N GLY A 451 -23.10 -12.64 -20.59
CA GLY A 451 -22.93 -12.64 -22.05
C GLY A 451 -24.12 -12.07 -22.86
N THR A 452 -25.16 -11.55 -22.21
CA THR A 452 -26.32 -10.93 -22.86
C THR A 452 -26.40 -9.44 -22.54
N GLN A 453 -26.44 -8.58 -23.56
CA GLN A 453 -26.66 -7.15 -23.36
C GLN A 453 -28.09 -6.89 -22.89
N ILE A 454 -28.24 -6.11 -21.82
CA ILE A 454 -29.53 -5.66 -21.29
C ILE A 454 -29.89 -4.26 -21.78
N THR A 455 -31.17 -3.90 -21.68
CA THR A 455 -31.70 -2.56 -22.04
C THR A 455 -32.54 -1.92 -20.92
N GLN A 456 -32.63 -2.57 -19.77
CA GLN A 456 -33.26 -2.08 -18.55
C GLN A 456 -32.63 -2.80 -17.35
N LEU A 457 -32.51 -2.13 -16.21
CA LEU A 457 -32.24 -2.82 -14.95
C LEU A 457 -33.47 -3.63 -14.53
N THR A 458 -33.24 -4.78 -13.91
CA THR A 458 -34.30 -5.62 -13.35
C THR A 458 -33.84 -6.05 -11.96
N ASN A 459 -34.33 -5.36 -10.93
CA ASN A 459 -34.15 -5.78 -9.53
C ASN A 459 -34.66 -7.23 -9.39
N GLN A 460 -33.87 -8.10 -8.76
CA GLN A 460 -34.30 -9.43 -8.37
C GLN A 460 -35.01 -9.41 -7.01
N PHE A 461 -36.27 -8.96 -6.99
CA PHE A 461 -37.11 -9.10 -5.79
C PHE A 461 -37.10 -10.56 -5.35
N GLY A 462 -36.45 -10.83 -4.21
CA GLY A 462 -36.14 -12.17 -3.74
C GLY A 462 -37.34 -13.10 -3.85
N GLY A 463 -37.12 -14.29 -4.40
CA GLY A 463 -38.14 -15.26 -4.82
C GLY A 463 -38.96 -15.91 -3.70
N GLY A 464 -39.26 -15.19 -2.61
CA GLY A 464 -40.17 -15.54 -1.52
C GLY A 464 -41.65 -15.55 -1.94
N GLY A 465 -41.95 -16.13 -3.10
CA GLY A 465 -43.30 -16.26 -3.64
C GLY A 465 -44.18 -17.17 -2.79
N MET A 466 -44.85 -16.61 -1.78
CA MET A 466 -45.96 -17.27 -1.09
C MET A 466 -47.09 -17.55 -2.10
N GLY A 467 -47.11 -18.76 -2.64
CA GLY A 467 -48.11 -19.19 -3.62
C GLY A 467 -49.54 -19.06 -3.07
N PRO A 468 -50.50 -18.55 -3.87
CA PRO A 468 -51.86 -18.31 -3.40
C PRO A 468 -52.66 -19.63 -3.30
N GLY A 469 -52.66 -20.27 -2.13
CA GLY A 469 -53.51 -21.46 -1.93
C GLY A 469 -53.32 -22.25 -0.63
N GLY A 470 -53.90 -21.79 0.47
CA GLY A 470 -54.04 -22.57 1.71
C GLY A 470 -55.12 -22.01 2.64
N GLN A 471 -56.26 -22.70 2.76
CA GLN A 471 -57.37 -22.25 3.63
C GLN A 471 -57.03 -22.41 5.13
N PRO A 472 -57.58 -21.54 6.01
CA PRO A 472 -57.30 -21.60 7.44
C PRO A 472 -58.07 -22.72 8.16
N GLY A 473 -57.34 -23.76 8.60
CA GLY A 473 -57.80 -24.73 9.60
C GLY A 473 -57.11 -24.47 10.94
N GLY A 474 -57.87 -24.13 11.98
CA GLY A 474 -57.30 -23.65 13.26
C GLY A 474 -57.10 -24.72 14.36
N TRP A 475 -56.98 -24.20 15.59
CA TRP A 475 -56.88 -24.88 16.90
C TRP A 475 -55.48 -25.39 17.31
N GLY A 476 -54.89 -24.78 18.34
CA GLY A 476 -53.62 -25.24 18.94
C GLY A 476 -52.91 -24.23 19.85
N ASN A 477 -53.54 -23.79 20.94
CA ASN A 477 -52.92 -22.89 21.93
C ASN A 477 -51.92 -23.65 22.83
N GLN A 478 -50.65 -23.24 22.90
CA GLN A 478 -49.92 -22.96 24.16
C GLN A 478 -48.43 -22.55 23.98
N GLY A 479 -48.11 -21.33 24.45
CA GLY A 479 -46.95 -21.04 25.31
C GLY A 479 -45.53 -20.96 24.70
N GLY A 480 -45.02 -19.73 24.52
CA GLY A 480 -43.57 -19.49 24.41
C GLY A 480 -43.15 -18.21 23.68
N ASN A 481 -42.95 -17.11 24.42
CA ASN A 481 -42.19 -15.90 24.03
C ASN A 481 -41.48 -15.42 25.34
N PRO A 482 -40.33 -14.70 25.34
CA PRO A 482 -39.71 -14.01 24.21
C PRO A 482 -38.16 -14.08 24.08
N GLY A 483 -37.65 -13.53 22.98
CA GLY A 483 -36.47 -12.64 23.01
C GLY A 483 -35.27 -13.00 22.12
N GLY A 484 -34.79 -11.99 21.35
CA GLY A 484 -33.57 -12.03 20.54
C GLY A 484 -33.76 -12.77 19.19
N GLY A 485 -33.73 -12.13 18.03
CA GLY A 485 -32.90 -10.99 17.65
C GLY A 485 -31.56 -11.52 17.13
N ARG A 486 -31.46 -11.76 15.82
CA ARG A 486 -30.20 -12.08 15.15
C ARG A 486 -29.63 -10.78 14.56
N PRO A 487 -28.31 -10.51 14.69
CA PRO A 487 -27.66 -9.46 13.94
C PRO A 487 -27.66 -9.79 12.43
N GLY A 488 -27.53 -8.76 11.61
CA GLY A 488 -26.93 -8.93 10.29
C GLY A 488 -25.49 -9.42 10.42
N TRP A 489 -25.06 -10.15 9.40
CA TRP A 489 -23.69 -10.02 8.93
C TRP A 489 -23.77 -8.94 7.88
#